data_AF-A0A0L0JSE6-F1
#
_entry.id   AF-A0A0L0JSE6-F1
#
_cell.length_a   1.000
_cell.length_b   1.000
_cell.length_c   1.000
_cell.angle_alpha   90.00
_cell.angle_beta   90.00
_cell.angle_gamma   90.00
#
_symmetry.space_group_name_H-M   'P 1'
#
loop_
_entity.id
_entity.type
_entity.pdbx_description
1 polymer ?
#
loop_
_entity_poly.entity_id
_entity_poly.type
_entity_poly.pdbx_seq_one_letter_code
_entity_poly.pdbx_strand_id
1 'polypeptide(L)'
;MGSPEDARVRLPQLRLDELLDELQVRLDAARGTRDRVHSLLEAVLSVGRELDLEQALHSIVEAAAVLVDAEYAALGVIGPDGKRLSAFHTVGISAEQIAEIGPYPEGHGILGEL
;
A
#
# COMPACT_ATOMS: atom_id res chain seq x y z
N MET A 1 -17.47 20.52 59.13
CA MET A 1 -17.04 19.24 59.72
C MET A 1 -17.75 18.14 58.95
N GLY A 2 -17.06 17.48 58.01
CA GLY A 2 -17.61 16.37 57.23
C GLY A 2 -17.73 15.12 58.10
N SER A 3 -18.88 14.46 58.02
CA SER A 3 -19.24 13.31 58.86
C SER A 3 -18.51 12.03 58.39
N PRO A 4 -18.20 11.08 59.29
CA PRO A 4 -17.46 9.85 58.97
C PRO A 4 -18.13 8.91 57.95
N GLU A 5 -19.39 9.16 57.57
CA GLU A 5 -20.07 8.47 56.48
C GLU A 5 -19.57 8.88 55.09
N ASP A 6 -19.14 10.14 54.90
CA ASP A 6 -18.60 10.63 53.62
C ASP A 6 -17.31 9.91 53.23
N ALA A 7 -16.46 9.57 54.21
CA ALA A 7 -15.20 8.87 53.98
C ALA A 7 -15.40 7.42 53.50
N ARG A 8 -16.45 6.74 53.99
CA ARG A 8 -16.77 5.35 53.62
C ARG A 8 -17.41 5.23 52.25
N VAL A 9 -18.05 6.29 51.74
CA VAL A 9 -18.60 6.33 50.37
C VAL A 9 -17.51 6.72 49.35
N ARG A 10 -16.55 7.56 49.76
CA ARG A 10 -15.40 7.96 48.93
C ARG A 10 -14.43 6.82 48.63
N LEU A 11 -14.14 5.94 49.61
CA LEU A 11 -13.23 4.79 49.45
C LEU A 11 -13.65 3.76 48.38
N PRO A 12 -14.93 3.32 48.30
CA PRO A 12 -15.40 2.43 47.24
C PRO A 12 -15.53 3.12 45.88
N GLN A 13 -15.78 4.43 45.85
CA GLN A 13 -15.75 5.22 44.60
C GLN A 13 -14.34 5.26 44.00
N LEU A 14 -13.31 5.54 44.81
CA LEU A 14 -11.92 5.55 44.35
C LEU A 14 -11.46 4.21 43.74
N ARG A 15 -11.88 3.07 44.33
CA ARG A 15 -11.56 1.74 43.77
C ARG A 15 -12.29 1.46 42.45
N LEU A 16 -13.50 2.00 42.27
CA LEU A 16 -14.21 1.88 41.01
C LEU A 16 -13.51 2.70 39.93
N ASP A 17 -13.08 3.93 40.26
CA ASP A 17 -12.34 4.80 39.34
C ASP A 17 -11.04 4.11 38.86
N GLU A 18 -10.27 3.51 39.78
CA GLU A 18 -9.06 2.75 39.42
C GLU A 18 -9.33 1.54 38.52
N LEU A 19 -10.44 0.82 38.75
CA LEU A 19 -10.83 -0.32 37.91
C LEU A 19 -11.32 0.12 36.52
N LEU A 20 -11.98 1.27 36.44
CA LEU A 20 -12.42 1.88 35.18
C LEU A 20 -11.21 2.38 34.38
N ASP A 21 -10.23 3.00 35.03
CA ASP A 21 -8.97 3.41 34.41
C ASP A 21 -8.21 2.21 33.84
N GLU A 22 -8.08 1.12 34.60
CA GLU A 22 -7.43 -0.12 34.15
C GLU A 22 -8.19 -0.75 32.97
N LEU A 23 -9.53 -0.77 33.00
CA LEU A 23 -10.34 -1.26 31.89
C LEU A 23 -10.14 -0.41 30.64
N GLN A 24 -10.06 0.90 30.79
CA GLN A 24 -9.85 1.85 29.70
C GLN A 24 -8.48 1.63 29.04
N VAL A 25 -7.42 1.46 29.84
CA VAL A 25 -6.07 1.11 29.34
C VAL A 25 -6.09 -0.20 28.54
N ARG A 26 -6.80 -1.23 29.03
CA ARG A 26 -6.91 -2.52 28.31
C ARG A 26 -7.70 -2.40 27.01
N LEU A 27 -8.78 -1.62 27.00
CA LEU A 27 -9.57 -1.36 25.79
C LEU A 27 -8.75 -0.60 24.75
N ASP A 28 -7.97 0.40 25.16
CA ASP A 28 -7.14 1.19 24.26
C ASP A 28 -5.97 0.36 23.71
N ALA A 29 -5.37 -0.51 24.52
CA ALA A 29 -4.38 -1.49 24.04
C ALA A 29 -4.98 -2.48 23.03
N ALA A 30 -6.17 -3.01 23.29
CA ALA A 30 -6.87 -3.92 22.38
C ALA A 30 -7.26 -3.24 21.06
N ARG A 31 -7.74 -1.98 21.12
CA ARG A 31 -8.03 -1.15 19.95
C ARG A 31 -6.76 -0.86 19.15
N GLY A 32 -5.68 -0.46 19.81
CA GLY A 32 -4.39 -0.21 19.16
C GLY A 32 -3.84 -1.43 18.41
N THR A 33 -3.97 -2.63 18.99
CA THR A 33 -3.59 -3.87 18.29
C THR A 33 -4.51 -4.15 17.09
N ARG A 34 -5.83 -3.96 17.24
CA ARG A 34 -6.80 -4.14 16.14
C ARG A 34 -6.50 -3.21 14.97
N ASP A 35 -6.22 -1.94 15.24
CA ASP A 35 -5.94 -0.93 14.20
C ASP A 35 -4.65 -1.28 13.45
N ARG A 36 -3.60 -1.72 14.17
CA ARG A 36 -2.35 -2.18 13.55
C ARG A 36 -2.56 -3.39 12.63
N VAL A 37 -3.35 -4.38 13.07
CA VAL A 37 -3.68 -5.57 12.25
C VAL A 37 -4.46 -5.16 11.01
N HIS A 38 -5.41 -4.23 11.13
CA HIS A 38 -6.18 -3.72 10.01
C HIS A 38 -5.28 -2.99 8.99
N SER A 39 -4.38 -2.10 9.45
CA SER A 39 -3.42 -1.43 8.57
C SER A 39 -2.49 -2.41 7.85
N LEU A 40 -2.03 -3.46 8.52
CA LEU A 40 -1.20 -4.49 7.89
C LEU A 40 -1.98 -5.27 6.82
N LEU A 41 -3.23 -5.64 7.09
CA LEU A 41 -4.09 -6.31 6.11
C LEU A 41 -4.31 -5.44 4.88
N GLU A 42 -4.61 -4.15 5.07
CA GLU A 42 -4.77 -3.20 3.95
C GLU A 42 -3.48 -3.08 3.12
N ALA A 43 -2.30 -3.04 3.77
CA ALA A 43 -1.02 -3.02 3.07
C ALA A 43 -0.79 -4.30 2.25
N VAL A 44 -1.03 -5.48 2.84
CA VAL A 44 -0.89 -6.77 2.13
C VAL A 44 -1.86 -6.86 0.95
N LEU A 45 -3.12 -6.42 1.12
CA LEU A 45 -4.10 -6.38 0.04
C LEU A 45 -3.71 -5.38 -1.06
N SER A 46 -3.12 -4.22 -0.71
CA SER A 46 -2.61 -3.27 -1.69
C SER A 46 -1.50 -3.89 -2.54
N VAL A 47 -0.51 -4.49 -1.90
CA VAL A 47 0.59 -5.18 -2.59
C VAL A 47 0.06 -6.31 -3.48
N GLY A 48 -0.92 -7.08 -3.01
CA GLY A 48 -1.56 -8.13 -3.83
C GLY A 48 -2.24 -7.58 -5.09
N ARG A 49 -2.94 -6.44 -4.99
CA ARG A 49 -3.56 -5.77 -6.15
C ARG A 49 -2.55 -5.15 -7.10
N GLU A 50 -1.45 -4.60 -6.58
CA GLU A 50 -0.36 -4.06 -7.39
C GLU A 50 0.32 -5.16 -8.22
N LEU A 51 0.58 -6.33 -7.60
CA LEU A 51 1.13 -7.50 -8.30
C LEU A 51 0.18 -8.03 -9.39
N ASP A 52 -1.14 -8.01 -9.15
CA ASP A 52 -2.14 -8.40 -10.14
C ASP A 52 -2.15 -7.44 -11.35
N LEU A 53 -2.06 -6.14 -11.10
CA LEU A 53 -1.98 -5.13 -12.16
C LEU A 53 -0.71 -5.28 -13.01
N GLU A 54 0.46 -5.42 -12.36
CA GLU A 54 1.73 -5.59 -13.07
C GLU A 54 1.70 -6.83 -13.97
N GLN A 55 1.15 -7.95 -13.45
CA GLN A 55 1.03 -9.18 -14.21
C GLN A 55 0.04 -9.05 -15.38
N ALA A 56 -1.11 -8.40 -15.16
CA ALA A 56 -2.08 -8.13 -16.21
C ALA A 56 -1.49 -7.25 -17.33
N LEU A 57 -0.76 -6.19 -16.98
CA LEU A 57 -0.09 -5.33 -17.96
C LEU A 57 0.95 -6.11 -18.78
N HIS A 58 1.78 -6.94 -18.13
CA HIS A 58 2.74 -7.77 -18.84
C HIS A 58 2.05 -8.73 -19.83
N SER A 59 0.98 -9.42 -19.41
CA SER A 59 0.20 -10.30 -20.27
C SER A 59 -0.43 -9.56 -21.47
N ILE A 60 -0.85 -8.31 -21.28
CA ILE A 60 -1.35 -7.47 -22.39
C ILE A 60 -0.23 -7.21 -23.41
N VAL A 61 0.98 -6.84 -22.98
CA VAL A 61 2.10 -6.58 -23.88
C VAL A 61 2.49 -7.84 -24.64
N GLU A 62 2.56 -8.98 -23.95
CA GLU A 62 2.88 -10.27 -24.55
C GLU A 62 1.84 -10.69 -25.59
N ALA A 63 0.55 -10.61 -25.24
CA ALA A 63 -0.54 -10.92 -26.16
C ALA A 63 -0.54 -9.98 -27.38
N ALA A 64 -0.27 -8.69 -27.18
CA ALA A 64 -0.17 -7.72 -28.27
C ALA A 64 1.02 -8.04 -29.20
N ALA A 65 2.19 -8.39 -28.65
CA ALA A 65 3.36 -8.78 -29.43
C ALA A 65 3.06 -10.01 -30.31
N VAL A 66 2.44 -11.03 -29.73
CA VAL A 66 2.03 -12.25 -30.45
C VAL A 66 0.99 -11.93 -31.53
N LEU A 67 0.02 -11.07 -31.24
CA LEU A 67 -1.06 -10.72 -32.17
C LEU A 67 -0.53 -10.07 -33.46
N VAL A 68 0.55 -9.28 -33.37
CA VAL A 68 1.15 -8.58 -34.50
C VAL A 68 2.43 -9.23 -35.03
N ASP A 69 2.81 -10.40 -34.50
CA ASP A 69 4.05 -11.12 -34.82
C ASP A 69 5.30 -10.23 -34.66
N ALA A 70 5.37 -9.48 -33.55
CA ALA A 70 6.50 -8.62 -33.23
C ALA A 70 7.55 -9.32 -32.37
N GLU A 71 8.83 -9.15 -32.73
CA GLU A 71 9.97 -9.61 -31.93
C GLU A 71 10.10 -8.82 -30.61
N TYR A 72 9.74 -7.54 -30.60
CA TYR A 72 9.81 -6.66 -29.44
C TYR A 72 8.51 -5.88 -29.27
N ALA A 73 8.08 -5.71 -28.02
CA ALA A 73 6.95 -4.86 -27.67
C ALA A 73 7.19 -4.14 -26.35
N ALA A 74 6.53 -3.00 -26.17
CA ALA A 74 6.57 -2.25 -24.92
C ALA A 74 5.25 -1.53 -24.62
N LEU A 75 4.95 -1.35 -23.33
CA LEU A 75 3.82 -0.58 -22.83
C LEU A 75 4.28 0.38 -21.73
N GLY A 76 4.07 1.67 -21.97
CA GLY A 76 4.27 2.72 -20.98
C GLY A 76 2.95 3.09 -20.31
N VAL A 77 2.97 3.18 -18.98
CA VAL A 77 1.87 3.73 -18.18
C VAL A 77 2.23 5.17 -17.83
N ILE A 78 1.38 6.12 -18.23
CA ILE A 78 1.58 7.54 -17.93
C ILE A 78 1.27 7.77 -16.45
N GLY A 79 2.19 8.44 -15.76
CA GLY A 79 2.05 8.80 -14.37
C GLY A 79 1.01 9.91 -14.14
N PRO A 80 0.62 10.15 -12.88
CA PRO A 80 -0.43 11.13 -12.54
C PRO A 80 -0.11 12.57 -12.97
N ASP A 81 1.16 12.90 -13.16
CA ASP A 81 1.62 14.22 -13.60
C ASP A 81 1.46 14.45 -15.11
N GLY A 82 1.13 13.39 -15.87
CA GLY A 82 0.99 13.41 -17.32
C GLY A 82 2.30 13.63 -18.07
N LYS A 83 3.44 13.64 -17.38
CA LYS A 83 4.76 14.01 -17.95
C LYS A 83 5.72 12.84 -18.00
N ARG A 84 5.65 11.94 -17.03
CA ARG A 84 6.57 10.80 -16.92
C ARG A 84 5.81 9.49 -16.99
N LEU A 85 6.51 8.44 -17.41
CA LEU A 85 6.00 7.09 -17.26
C LEU A 85 6.15 6.64 -15.80
N SER A 86 5.08 6.12 -15.21
CA SER A 86 5.11 5.49 -13.88
C SER A 86 5.52 4.02 -13.95
N ALA A 87 5.32 3.37 -15.09
CA ALA A 87 5.75 2.00 -15.36
C ALA A 87 6.05 1.82 -16.85
N PHE A 88 6.97 0.90 -17.17
CA PHE A 88 7.33 0.54 -18.53
C PHE A 88 7.59 -0.97 -18.60
N HIS A 89 6.74 -1.68 -19.34
CA HIS A 89 6.82 -3.14 -19.49
C HIS A 89 7.31 -3.46 -20.90
N THR A 90 8.23 -4.42 -21.03
CA THR A 90 8.81 -4.83 -22.31
C THR A 90 8.70 -6.35 -22.50
N VAL A 91 8.65 -6.76 -23.76
CA VAL A 91 8.70 -8.16 -24.21
C VAL A 91 9.72 -8.25 -25.34
N GLY A 92 10.44 -9.38 -25.40
CA GLY A 92 11.45 -9.65 -26.43
C GLY A 92 12.86 -9.20 -26.08
N ILE A 93 13.04 -8.45 -24.98
CA ILE A 93 14.34 -7.97 -24.53
C ILE A 93 14.73 -8.59 -23.17
N SER A 94 15.97 -9.06 -23.06
CA SER A 94 16.50 -9.66 -21.83
C SER A 94 16.91 -8.59 -20.81
N ALA A 95 17.06 -9.01 -19.54
CA ALA A 95 17.54 -8.11 -18.48
C ALA A 95 18.96 -7.59 -18.75
N GLU A 96 19.83 -8.40 -19.36
CA GLU A 96 21.17 -8.01 -19.77
C GLU A 96 21.13 -6.94 -20.86
N GLN A 97 20.27 -7.12 -21.88
CA GLN A 97 20.09 -6.15 -22.95
C GLN A 97 19.52 -4.82 -22.42
N ILE A 98 18.55 -4.88 -21.49
CA ILE A 98 18.04 -3.68 -20.81
C ILE A 98 19.16 -2.95 -20.08
N ALA A 99 20.01 -3.69 -19.35
CA ALA A 99 21.12 -3.10 -18.61
C ALA A 99 22.15 -2.43 -19.53
N GLU A 100 22.39 -2.99 -20.72
CA GLU A 100 23.27 -2.41 -21.74
C GLU A 100 22.68 -1.15 -22.39
N ILE A 101 21.37 -1.12 -22.65
CA ILE A 101 20.67 0.06 -23.20
C ILE A 101 20.64 1.20 -22.19
N GLY A 102 20.42 0.87 -20.92
CA GLY A 102 20.37 1.83 -19.82
C GLY A 102 18.95 2.17 -19.35
N PRO A 103 18.74 3.37 -18.79
CA PRO A 103 17.48 3.72 -18.13
C PRO A 103 16.27 3.67 -19.06
N TYR A 104 15.11 3.31 -18.50
CA TYR A 104 13.84 3.36 -19.22
C TYR A 104 13.46 4.78 -19.63
N PRO A 105 12.69 4.93 -20.72
CA PRO A 105 12.20 6.23 -21.16
C PRO A 105 11.36 6.90 -20.07
N GLU A 106 11.65 8.16 -19.80
CA GLU A 106 10.94 8.94 -18.78
C GLU A 106 9.81 9.80 -19.37
N GLY A 107 9.27 9.44 -20.54
CA GLY A 107 8.26 10.25 -21.25
C GLY A 107 8.85 11.44 -22.03
N HIS A 108 10.09 11.32 -22.51
CA HIS A 108 10.71 12.28 -23.44
C HIS A 108 11.00 11.59 -24.79
N GLY A 109 10.99 12.34 -25.89
CA GLY A 109 11.28 11.82 -27.24
C GLY A 109 10.07 11.12 -27.88
N ILE A 110 10.31 10.12 -28.74
CA ILE A 110 9.23 9.46 -29.53
C ILE A 110 8.18 8.75 -28.66
N LEU A 111 8.50 8.45 -27.39
CA LEU A 111 7.58 7.85 -26.41
C LEU A 111 7.03 8.88 -25.40
N GLY A 112 7.19 10.17 -25.69
CA GLY A 112 6.80 11.30 -24.82
C GLY A 112 6.11 12.46 -25.54
N GLU A 113 6.17 12.51 -26.87
CA GLU A 113 5.35 13.39 -27.70
C GLU A 113 3.97 12.74 -27.90
N LEU A 114 2.94 13.26 -27.19
CA LEU A 114 1.53 12.97 -27.45
C LEU A 114 0.85 14.21 -28.04
#